data_AF-A0A959LBU1-F1
#
_entry.id   AF-A0A959LBU1-F1
#
_cell.length_a   1.000
_cell.length_b   1.000
_cell.length_c   1.000
_cell.angle_alpha   90.00
_cell.angle_beta   90.00
_cell.angle_gamma   90.00
#
_symmetry.space_group_name_H-M   'P 1'
#
loop_
_entity.id
_entity.type
_entity.pdbx_description
1 polymer ?
#
loop_
_entity_poly.entity_id
_entity_poly.type
_entity_poly.pdbx_seq_one_letter_code
_entity_poly.pdbx_strand_id
1 'polypeptide(L)'
;SAKSPMTGIVTPDLKSPTLRDEDHTVTMPRKTQIKAIKKDGKLSYHILFRVLDNPYETFDDLKPFGQLYRETFDNKGNSRYLIGDTSSLIEAAILLKKVKQAGYPISFIAEYKNGNFVKIINQ
;
A
#
# COMPACT_ATOMS: atom_id res chain seq x y z
N SER A 1 -12.40 -23.67 -76.03
CA SER A 1 -11.44 -22.69 -76.60
C SER A 1 -11.90 -21.30 -76.22
N ALA A 2 -11.33 -20.70 -75.17
CA ALA A 2 -10.04 -20.00 -75.14
C ALA A 2 -10.12 -18.59 -75.71
N LYS A 3 -9.96 -17.58 -74.84
CA LYS A 3 -8.84 -16.60 -74.84
C LYS A 3 -9.21 -15.35 -74.02
N SER A 4 -8.41 -15.04 -73.01
CA SER A 4 -8.20 -13.65 -72.54
C SER A 4 -7.47 -12.84 -73.63
N PRO A 5 -7.56 -11.50 -73.62
CA PRO A 5 -6.44 -10.74 -73.03
C PRO A 5 -6.76 -9.35 -72.41
N MET A 6 -5.97 -9.03 -71.38
CA MET A 6 -5.19 -7.80 -71.10
C MET A 6 -5.77 -6.36 -70.98
N THR A 7 -5.65 -5.85 -69.75
CA THR A 7 -4.87 -4.65 -69.31
C THR A 7 -5.47 -3.24 -69.44
N GLY A 8 -5.54 -2.55 -68.30
CA GLY A 8 -5.57 -1.09 -68.17
C GLY A 8 -5.43 -0.68 -66.69
N ILE A 9 -4.30 -0.07 -66.32
CA ILE A 9 -3.96 0.43 -64.98
C ILE A 9 -4.43 1.89 -64.84
N VAL A 10 -5.09 2.23 -63.74
CA VAL A 10 -5.06 3.56 -63.11
C VAL A 10 -5.29 3.41 -61.61
N THR A 11 -4.29 3.80 -60.82
CA THR A 11 -4.35 4.00 -59.36
C THR A 11 -5.24 5.19 -58.99
N PRO A 12 -5.83 5.16 -57.79
CA PRO A 12 -5.87 6.38 -56.98
C PRO A 12 -5.31 6.19 -55.56
N ASP A 13 -4.61 7.25 -55.16
CA ASP A 13 -3.97 7.64 -53.91
C ASP A 13 -4.20 6.89 -52.59
N LEU A 14 -3.08 6.81 -51.84
CA LEU A 14 -3.01 6.49 -50.43
C LEU A 14 -3.84 7.47 -49.58
N LYS A 15 -4.67 6.90 -48.70
CA LYS A 15 -4.65 7.29 -47.28
C LYS A 15 -5.08 6.10 -46.41
N SER A 16 -4.10 5.27 -46.05
CA SER A 16 -3.71 5.19 -44.64
C SER A 16 -4.83 5.03 -43.60
N PRO A 17 -5.40 3.86 -43.28
CA PRO A 17 -6.30 3.77 -42.12
C PRO A 17 -5.53 4.13 -40.84
N THR A 18 -6.10 5.08 -40.10
CA THR A 18 -5.61 5.66 -38.85
C THR A 18 -5.29 4.59 -37.81
N LEU A 19 -4.09 4.70 -37.24
CA LEU A 19 -3.59 3.90 -36.12
C LEU A 19 -4.28 4.28 -34.80
N ARG A 20 -4.48 3.24 -33.96
CA ARG A 20 -4.50 3.25 -32.48
C ARG A 20 -5.72 3.85 -31.77
N ASP A 21 -6.68 2.98 -31.46
CA ASP A 21 -7.35 3.03 -30.17
C ASP A 21 -6.41 2.39 -29.13
N GLU A 22 -5.53 3.21 -28.55
CA GLU A 22 -4.90 2.87 -27.28
C GLU A 22 -6.02 2.77 -26.25
N ASP A 23 -6.28 1.55 -25.78
CA ASP A 23 -6.99 1.27 -24.53
C ASP A 23 -6.17 1.85 -23.37
N HIS A 24 -6.20 3.17 -23.24
CA HIS A 24 -5.78 3.88 -22.06
C HIS A 24 -6.90 3.79 -21.02
N THR A 25 -7.18 2.58 -20.54
CA THR A 25 -7.54 2.44 -19.14
C THR A 25 -6.33 2.87 -18.32
N VAL A 26 -6.20 4.19 -18.10
CA VAL A 26 -5.37 4.75 -17.03
C VAL A 26 -5.95 4.18 -15.74
N THR A 27 -5.49 2.98 -15.36
CA THR A 27 -5.74 2.45 -14.03
C THR A 27 -4.94 3.34 -13.12
N MET A 28 -5.58 4.38 -12.59
CA MET A 28 -5.00 5.14 -11.48
C MET A 28 -4.53 4.12 -10.44
N PRO A 29 -3.27 4.18 -9.97
CA PRO A 29 -2.78 3.19 -9.03
C PRO A 29 -3.74 3.18 -7.85
N ARG A 30 -4.35 2.02 -7.58
CA ARG A 30 -5.17 1.79 -6.39
C ARG A 30 -4.30 2.19 -5.20
N LYS A 31 -4.53 3.37 -4.62
CA LYS A 31 -3.78 3.89 -3.47
C LYS A 31 -3.57 2.73 -2.51
N THR A 32 -2.33 2.31 -2.29
CA THR A 32 -2.01 1.10 -1.54
C THR A 32 -2.45 1.32 -0.11
N GLN A 33 -3.61 0.78 0.26
CA GLN A 33 -4.16 0.98 1.60
C GLN A 33 -3.34 0.14 2.58
N ILE A 34 -2.78 0.80 3.59
CA ILE A 34 -2.16 0.12 4.73
C ILE A 34 -3.22 -0.75 5.43
N LYS A 35 -2.86 -2.01 5.72
CA LYS A 35 -3.80 -3.04 6.20
C LYS A 35 -4.26 -2.74 7.63
N ALA A 36 -5.45 -3.20 8.01
CA ALA A 36 -5.86 -3.24 9.41
C ALA A 36 -5.22 -4.42 10.15
N ILE A 37 -5.10 -4.33 11.48
CA ILE A 37 -4.69 -5.46 12.33
C ILE A 37 -5.82 -6.50 12.35
N LYS A 38 -5.48 -7.77 12.18
CA LYS A 38 -6.47 -8.86 12.13
C LYS A 38 -7.06 -9.14 13.52
N LYS A 39 -8.34 -9.48 13.56
CA LYS A 39 -9.03 -9.98 14.75
C LYS A 39 -8.94 -11.50 14.79
N ASP A 40 -7.82 -12.04 15.28
CA ASP A 40 -7.54 -13.48 15.31
C ASP A 40 -7.49 -14.08 16.73
N GLY A 41 -7.98 -13.32 17.73
CA GLY A 41 -8.00 -13.75 19.13
C GLY A 41 -6.67 -13.63 19.87
N LYS A 42 -5.58 -13.18 19.23
CA LYS A 42 -4.24 -13.19 19.83
C LYS A 42 -3.85 -11.86 20.47
N LEU A 43 -2.90 -11.95 21.39
CA LEU A 43 -2.09 -10.82 21.86
C LEU A 43 -1.00 -10.54 20.82
N SER A 44 -0.79 -9.28 20.46
CA SER A 44 0.27 -8.83 19.57
C SER A 44 0.82 -7.48 20.00
N TYR A 45 2.08 -7.22 19.67
CA TYR A 45 2.80 -5.98 19.88
C TYR A 45 3.18 -5.37 18.54
N HIS A 46 2.93 -4.07 18.45
CA HIS A 46 3.12 -3.26 17.24
C HIS A 46 3.86 -1.98 17.64
N ILE A 47 4.64 -1.38 16.73
CA ILE A 47 5.24 -0.07 17.01
C ILE A 47 4.34 1.02 16.47
N LEU A 48 3.73 1.80 17.36
CA LEU A 48 3.04 3.05 17.01
C LEU A 48 4.09 4.12 16.72
N PHE A 49 4.13 4.61 15.48
CA PHE A 49 5.13 5.61 15.07
C PHE A 49 4.53 6.92 14.54
N ARG A 50 3.24 6.93 14.19
CA ARG A 50 2.49 8.15 13.83
C ARG A 50 1.02 8.06 14.22
N VAL A 51 0.44 9.22 14.53
CA VAL A 51 -1.00 9.45 14.61
C VAL A 51 -1.31 10.63 13.70
N LEU A 52 -2.20 10.44 12.72
CA LEU A 52 -2.55 11.47 11.73
C LEU A 52 -4.06 11.44 11.48
N ASP A 53 -4.63 12.57 11.08
CA ASP A 53 -6.03 12.74 10.67
C ASP A 53 -6.30 12.35 9.20
N ASN A 54 -5.23 12.08 8.43
CA ASN A 54 -5.27 11.56 7.08
C ASN A 54 -5.01 10.04 7.04
N PRO A 55 -5.88 9.21 6.46
CA PRO A 55 -5.70 7.76 6.38
C PRO A 55 -4.90 7.28 5.14
N TYR A 56 -4.41 8.17 4.28
CA TYR A 56 -3.81 7.80 2.99
C TYR A 56 -2.27 7.91 2.94
N GLU A 57 -1.62 8.06 4.09
CA GLU A 57 -0.16 8.19 4.15
C GLU A 57 0.56 6.87 3.90
N THR A 58 1.78 6.98 3.39
CA THR A 58 2.67 5.86 3.06
C THR A 58 4.02 6.01 3.75
N PHE A 59 4.63 4.89 4.13
CA PHE A 59 5.89 4.86 4.88
C PHE A 59 6.83 3.82 4.28
N ASP A 60 7.28 4.09 3.06
CA ASP A 60 8.05 3.13 2.26
C ASP A 60 9.41 2.79 2.87
N ASP A 61 9.99 3.74 3.60
CA ASP A 61 11.22 3.62 4.37
C ASP A 61 11.12 2.62 5.53
N LEU A 62 9.91 2.38 6.06
CA LEU A 62 9.68 1.40 7.13
C LEU A 62 9.37 -0.01 6.62
N LYS A 63 8.99 -0.19 5.35
CA LYS A 63 8.67 -1.51 4.76
C LYS A 63 9.76 -2.58 4.98
N PRO A 64 11.07 -2.27 4.94
CA PRO A 64 12.12 -3.26 5.21
C PRO A 64 12.10 -3.82 6.64
N PHE A 65 11.46 -3.15 7.59
CA PHE A 65 11.43 -3.57 8.99
C PHE A 65 10.20 -4.43 9.34
N GLY A 66 9.18 -4.46 8.48
CA GLY A 66 7.98 -5.26 8.71
C GLY A 66 6.73 -4.75 8.00
N GLN A 67 5.63 -5.49 8.19
CA GLN A 67 4.31 -5.11 7.68
C GLN A 67 3.80 -3.86 8.40
N LEU A 68 3.31 -2.89 7.63
CA LEU A 68 2.62 -1.71 8.13
C LEU A 68 1.14 -1.99 8.37
N TYR A 69 0.61 -1.37 9.43
CA TYR A 69 -0.80 -1.41 9.81
C TYR A 69 -1.38 -0.01 10.07
N ARG A 70 -2.70 0.09 9.94
CA ARG A 70 -3.47 1.31 10.22
C ARG A 70 -4.73 0.96 11.02
N GLU A 71 -5.00 1.75 12.04
CA GLU A 71 -6.25 1.71 12.81
C GLU A 71 -6.81 3.13 12.94
N THR A 72 -7.95 3.40 12.30
CA THR A 72 -8.74 4.62 12.55
C THR A 72 -9.57 4.40 13.81
N PHE A 73 -9.39 5.25 14.82
CA PHE A 73 -9.92 5.01 16.16
C PHE A 73 -10.98 6.02 16.62
N ASP A 74 -11.28 7.02 15.80
CA ASP A 74 -12.38 7.94 16.05
C ASP A 74 -13.13 8.34 14.78
N ASN A 75 -14.28 8.98 14.97
CA ASN A 75 -15.13 9.47 13.88
C ASN A 75 -14.56 10.71 13.18
N LYS A 76 -13.45 11.29 13.68
CA LYS A 76 -12.77 12.43 13.07
C LYS A 76 -11.71 11.98 12.04
N GLY A 77 -11.47 10.68 11.93
CA GLY A 77 -10.51 10.12 10.98
C GLY A 77 -9.10 9.94 11.56
N ASN A 78 -8.91 10.20 12.86
CA ASN A 78 -7.60 10.02 13.48
C ASN A 78 -7.19 8.55 13.43
N SER A 79 -6.01 8.31 12.90
CA SER A 79 -5.49 7.01 12.56
C SER A 79 -4.13 6.77 13.18
N ARG A 80 -3.98 5.65 13.88
CA ARG A 80 -2.69 5.10 14.32
C ARG A 80 -2.04 4.39 13.15
N TYR A 81 -0.78 4.70 12.91
CA TYR A 81 0.07 3.98 11.97
C TYR A 81 1.09 3.15 12.75
N LEU A 82 1.11 1.85 12.43
CA LEU A 82 1.86 0.86 13.18
C LEU A 82 2.73 0.00 12.27
N ILE A 83 3.77 -0.62 12.84
CA ILE A 83 4.63 -1.58 12.15
C ILE A 83 4.92 -2.81 13.01
N GLY A 84 5.05 -3.95 12.34
CA GLY A 84 5.36 -5.23 12.95
C GLY A 84 4.12 -5.91 13.51
N ASP A 85 4.23 -7.20 13.80
CA ASP A 85 3.20 -8.02 14.44
C ASP A 85 3.92 -9.18 15.13
N THR A 86 4.26 -8.98 16.41
CA THR A 86 4.98 -9.98 17.20
C THR A 86 4.27 -10.27 18.50
N SER A 87 4.34 -11.51 18.98
CA SER A 87 3.88 -11.89 20.33
C SER A 87 4.94 -11.65 21.41
N SER A 88 6.16 -11.23 21.03
CA SER A 88 7.31 -11.05 21.92
C SER A 88 7.59 -9.58 22.20
N LEU A 89 7.54 -9.19 23.48
CA LEU A 89 7.88 -7.83 23.90
C LEU A 89 9.36 -7.48 23.64
N ILE A 90 10.25 -8.49 23.67
CA ILE A 90 11.68 -8.30 23.37
C ILE A 90 11.86 -7.98 21.88
N GLU A 91 11.18 -8.72 20.98
CA GLU A 91 11.23 -8.43 19.54
C GLU A 91 10.63 -7.06 19.23
N ALA A 92 9.53 -6.68 19.91
CA ALA A 92 8.96 -5.34 19.80
C ALA A 92 9.96 -4.26 20.26
N ALA A 93 10.69 -4.46 21.36
CA ALA A 93 11.71 -3.52 21.81
C ALA A 93 12.86 -3.37 20.79
N ILE A 94 13.27 -4.46 20.13
CA ILE A 94 14.27 -4.42 19.05
C ILE A 94 13.73 -3.64 17.85
N LEU A 95 12.48 -3.90 17.44
CA LEU A 95 11.84 -3.19 16.33
C LEU A 95 11.69 -1.69 16.63
N LEU A 96 11.31 -1.33 17.87
CA LEU A 96 11.21 0.06 18.32
C LEU A 96 12.54 0.81 18.10
N LYS A 97 13.67 0.19 18.47
CA LYS A 97 15.00 0.80 18.25
C LYS A 97 15.26 1.08 16.77
N LYS A 98 14.94 0.13 15.89
CA LYS A 98 15.09 0.30 14.43
C LYS A 98 14.21 1.43 13.90
N VAL A 99 12.95 1.49 14.32
CA VAL A 99 11.99 2.54 13.93
C VAL A 99 12.47 3.93 14.41
N LYS A 100 12.99 4.03 15.64
CA LYS A 100 13.60 5.27 16.14
C LYS A 100 14.82 5.69 15.32
N GLN A 101 15.71 4.75 15.00
CA GLN A 101 16.89 5.00 14.17
C GLN A 101 16.55 5.39 12.73
N ALA A 102 15.39 4.95 12.21
CA ALA A 102 14.88 5.32 10.90
C ALA A 102 14.27 6.74 10.84
N GLY A 103 14.28 7.50 11.94
CA GLY A 103 13.79 8.89 11.96
C GLY A 103 12.42 9.08 12.61
N TYR A 104 11.91 8.07 13.33
CA TYR A 104 10.66 8.14 14.09
C TYR A 104 10.93 8.12 15.61
N PRO A 105 11.54 9.18 16.17
CA PRO A 105 11.99 9.21 17.57
C PRO A 105 10.81 9.14 18.55
N ILE A 106 9.66 9.70 18.18
CA ILE A 106 8.41 9.63 18.93
C ILE A 106 7.66 8.38 18.48
N SER A 107 8.10 7.23 18.97
CA SER A 107 7.48 5.92 18.72
C SER A 107 7.41 5.10 19.99
N PHE A 108 6.42 4.20 20.05
CA PHE A 108 6.07 3.45 21.25
C PHE A 108 5.65 2.02 20.91
N ILE A 109 5.83 1.10 21.86
CA ILE A 109 5.23 -0.23 21.75
C ILE A 109 3.74 -0.13 22.13
N ALA A 110 2.88 -0.61 21.25
CA ALA A 110 1.44 -0.70 21.44
C ALA A 110 1.03 -2.17 21.59
N GLU A 111 0.31 -2.47 22.67
CA GLU A 111 -0.28 -3.78 22.93
C GLU A 111 -1.67 -3.87 22.29
N TYR A 112 -1.91 -4.95 21.54
CA TYR A 112 -3.19 -5.26 20.92
C TYR A 112 -3.69 -6.63 21.38
N LYS A 113 -4.99 -6.72 21.67
CA LYS A 113 -5.67 -7.99 21.98
C LYS A 113 -6.85 -8.19 21.05
N ASN A 114 -6.85 -9.30 20.32
CA ASN A 114 -7.86 -9.61 19.31
C ASN A 114 -8.04 -8.45 18.30
N GLY A 115 -6.92 -7.86 17.85
CA GLY A 115 -6.88 -6.74 16.91
C GLY A 115 -7.38 -5.39 17.45
N ASN A 116 -7.64 -5.25 18.76
CA ASN A 116 -8.02 -3.97 19.36
C ASN A 116 -6.89 -3.42 20.23
N PHE A 117 -6.65 -2.11 20.15
CA PHE A 117 -5.68 -1.42 20.98
C PHE A 117 -6.02 -1.58 22.47
N VAL A 118 -5.01 -1.92 23.28
CA VAL A 118 -5.14 -2.07 24.73
C VAL A 118 -4.44 -0.92 25.44
N LYS A 119 -3.13 -0.76 25.23
CA LYS A 119 -2.30 0.26 25.90
C LYS A 119 -0.98 0.50 25.19
N ILE A 120 -0.35 1.63 25.52
CA ILE A 120 1.06 1.86 25.27
C ILE A 120 1.88 1.21 26.39
N ILE A 121 2.98 0.57 26.03
CA ILE A 121 3.97 0.07 26.97
C ILE A 121 5.11 1.08 27.02
N ASN A 122 5.32 1.67 28.20
CA ASN A 122 6.42 2.58 28.45
C ASN A 122 7.71 1.76 28.64
N GLN A 123 8.76 2.13 27.91
CA GLN A 123 10.12 1.61 28.06
C GLN A 123 11.08 2.75 28.32
#